data_AF-A0A6A4G1S0-F1
#
_entry.id   AF-A0A6A4G1S0-F1
#
_cell.length_a   1.000
_cell.length_b   1.000
_cell.length_c   1.000
_cell.angle_alpha   90.00
_cell.angle_beta   90.00
_cell.angle_gamma   90.00
#
_symmetry.space_group_name_H-M   'P 1'
#
loop_
_entity.id
_entity.type
_entity.pdbx_description
1 polymer ?
#
loop_
_entity_poly.entity_id
_entity_poly.type
_entity_poly.pdbx_seq_one_letter_code
_entity_poly.pdbx_strand_id
1 'polypeptide(L)'
;MPKQIDWKDVALGTSALDAERVLGALKTYEVTKCNQLACVVCPEDASHKMRYRLLKCASEACATSISSHGQTCSWRGKTLSCMENDVVSIFQVGEHVTAASSPRRKRLTPSQKAYIQELTLHHLRPMRIRHAMSRRFETVLQGLPSLSTVQNVVQHYSRTHLTRNDRVDDLRKWIHERAFTGREDLAQPFTYAWDLDADGKPVVGNGSEERPFVVGLTAKTLMLRLIRPPESFVLHVDATYKLNYRGYPVFVVGISDRSRGFHLVSMFIISGETQDVIQPMLMALRRLYSVISGQDLVVQYAMADADQAQYNAVNAVFGNNPRFTSLMGFFHVMQKVYTAIKAFPSDTKAIIVRDLYDMHFARSHTEFVAMRGDFLKRLRDVRELRSFAQYINGQWLTGRYSTWQLYWTPTGFASTNNPVETFNAVLKRDYTLRRRLKMGALLQELSNCCKDKSASERFFSLEVVPAQTLIRRVSEMIREKLLYEGGRHQGDIASAGHIRVISYPAKRINVSPNNRSEEGIAVTAQMGVNYARMEFEGQPYGGWVIDATRMWCQCNYWFGFGVCVHVLFAQRTLEYLDCAGREILVTRGKQKKGADDPLVRDGQRGGRPLGVGPALTY
;
A
#
# COMPACT_ATOMS: atom_id res chain seq x y z
N MET A 1 -45.48 -40.53 35.58
CA MET A 1 -44.03 -40.61 35.88
C MET A 1 -43.27 -40.83 34.57
N PRO A 2 -42.19 -40.10 34.27
CA PRO A 2 -41.39 -40.41 33.08
C PRO A 2 -40.76 -41.79 33.27
N LYS A 3 -40.89 -42.68 32.28
CA LYS A 3 -40.24 -43.99 32.29
C LYS A 3 -38.73 -43.80 32.50
N GLN A 4 -38.20 -44.32 33.60
CA GLN A 4 -36.77 -44.32 33.87
C GLN A 4 -36.11 -45.26 32.85
N ILE A 5 -35.36 -44.67 31.91
CA ILE A 5 -34.62 -45.44 30.91
C ILE A 5 -33.34 -45.91 31.58
N ASP A 6 -33.14 -47.22 31.66
CA ASP A 6 -31.92 -47.82 32.15
C ASP A 6 -30.82 -47.71 31.08
N TRP A 7 -29.76 -46.96 31.38
CA TRP A 7 -28.70 -46.62 30.44
C TRP A 7 -27.47 -47.47 30.74
N LYS A 8 -26.96 -48.18 29.74
CA LYS A 8 -25.70 -48.93 29.86
C LYS A 8 -24.50 -48.01 29.66
N ASP A 9 -23.52 -48.13 30.53
CA ASP A 9 -22.28 -47.35 30.46
C ASP A 9 -21.40 -47.83 29.32
N VAL A 10 -20.94 -46.89 28.48
CA VAL A 10 -20.01 -47.16 27.37
C VAL A 10 -18.63 -46.61 27.70
N ALA A 11 -18.59 -45.42 28.29
CA ALA A 11 -17.38 -44.78 28.80
C ALA A 11 -17.78 -43.80 29.90
N LEU A 12 -17.14 -43.84 31.06
CA LEU A 12 -17.43 -42.94 32.18
C LEU A 12 -16.22 -42.05 32.46
N GLY A 13 -16.47 -40.76 32.64
CA GLY A 13 -15.44 -39.84 33.13
C GLY A 13 -14.18 -39.74 32.26
N THR A 14 -14.27 -40.01 30.96
CA THR A 14 -13.08 -40.07 30.09
C THR A 14 -12.71 -38.69 29.56
N SER A 15 -11.47 -38.55 29.07
CA SER A 15 -11.04 -37.33 28.39
C SER A 15 -11.88 -37.09 27.12
N ALA A 16 -12.07 -35.82 26.75
CA ALA A 16 -12.76 -35.47 25.50
C ALA A 16 -12.15 -36.17 24.27
N LEU A 17 -10.83 -36.38 24.25
CA LEU A 17 -10.12 -37.10 23.17
C LEU A 17 -10.50 -38.58 23.10
N ASP A 18 -10.56 -39.28 24.24
CA ASP A 18 -10.94 -40.69 24.28
C ASP A 18 -12.43 -40.87 24.00
N ALA A 19 -13.26 -39.98 24.53
CA ALA A 19 -14.68 -39.93 24.21
C ALA A 19 -14.93 -39.71 22.72
N GLU A 20 -14.14 -38.86 22.04
CA GLU A 20 -14.22 -38.70 20.58
C GLU A 20 -13.88 -40.00 19.83
N ARG A 21 -12.91 -40.80 20.30
CA ARG A 21 -12.58 -42.11 19.71
C ARG A 21 -13.73 -43.10 19.87
N VAL A 22 -14.30 -43.20 21.08
CA VAL A 22 -15.44 -44.07 21.37
C VAL A 22 -16.65 -43.69 20.52
N LEU A 23 -16.99 -42.40 20.50
CA LEU A 23 -18.08 -41.87 19.66
C LEU A 23 -17.81 -42.03 18.16
N GLY A 24 -16.54 -42.03 17.75
CA GLY A 24 -16.13 -42.26 16.36
C GLY A 24 -16.21 -43.73 15.93
N ALA A 25 -16.16 -44.67 16.87
CA ALA A 25 -16.30 -46.09 16.61
C ALA A 25 -17.76 -46.54 16.47
N LEU A 26 -18.71 -45.79 17.06
CA LEU A 26 -20.15 -46.04 16.94
C LEU A 26 -20.65 -45.91 15.49
N LYS A 27 -21.76 -46.57 15.19
CA LYS A 27 -22.47 -46.36 13.92
C LYS A 27 -22.96 -44.91 13.79
N THR A 28 -23.16 -44.44 12.56
CA THR A 28 -23.63 -43.09 12.29
C THR A 28 -24.88 -42.77 13.11
N TYR A 29 -24.86 -41.62 13.80
CA TYR A 29 -25.93 -41.16 14.67
C TYR A 29 -26.19 -39.66 14.49
N GLU A 30 -27.37 -39.25 14.89
CA GLU A 30 -27.81 -37.86 14.95
C GLU A 30 -28.11 -37.44 16.37
N VAL A 31 -27.87 -36.16 16.69
CA VAL A 31 -28.20 -35.58 17.99
C VAL A 31 -29.63 -35.06 17.91
N THR A 32 -30.55 -35.65 18.69
CA THR A 32 -31.97 -35.29 18.70
C THR A 32 -32.32 -34.27 19.77
N LYS A 33 -31.51 -34.17 20.82
CA LYS A 33 -31.68 -33.21 21.93
C LYS A 33 -30.32 -32.73 22.41
N CYS A 34 -30.17 -31.44 22.71
CA CYS A 34 -28.95 -30.85 23.25
C CYS A 34 -29.30 -29.74 24.26
N ASN A 35 -29.11 -30.01 25.55
CA ASN A 35 -29.43 -29.08 26.64
C ASN A 35 -28.19 -28.80 27.50
N GLN A 36 -28.22 -27.70 28.25
CA GLN A 36 -27.25 -27.42 29.32
C GLN A 36 -27.92 -27.71 30.67
N LEU A 37 -27.21 -28.40 31.56
CA LEU A 37 -27.65 -28.77 32.91
C LEU A 37 -26.54 -28.49 33.92
N ALA A 38 -26.85 -28.47 35.22
CA ALA A 38 -25.81 -28.48 36.26
C ALA A 38 -24.92 -29.71 36.10
N CYS A 39 -23.60 -29.54 36.29
CA CYS A 39 -22.66 -30.64 36.11
C CYS A 39 -22.84 -31.69 37.20
N VAL A 40 -23.04 -32.94 36.79
CA VAL A 40 -23.08 -34.11 37.69
C VAL A 40 -21.93 -35.09 37.38
N VAL A 41 -21.00 -34.67 36.51
CA VAL A 41 -19.85 -35.48 36.05
C VAL A 41 -18.61 -35.18 36.90
N CYS A 42 -18.50 -33.98 37.45
CA CYS A 42 -17.44 -33.59 38.37
C CYS A 42 -17.93 -33.74 39.83
N PRO A 43 -17.02 -33.87 40.81
CA PRO A 43 -17.37 -33.96 42.24
C PRO A 43 -18.26 -32.79 42.69
N GLU A 44 -19.06 -33.00 43.74
CA GLU A 44 -20.26 -32.22 44.10
C GLU A 44 -20.06 -30.71 44.38
N ASP A 45 -18.82 -30.20 44.43
CA ASP A 45 -18.51 -28.79 44.68
C ASP A 45 -18.36 -27.92 43.42
N ALA A 46 -18.67 -28.43 42.22
CA ALA A 46 -18.40 -27.71 40.98
C ALA A 46 -19.63 -26.97 40.40
N SER A 47 -19.66 -25.63 40.50
CA SER A 47 -20.78 -24.75 40.08
C SER A 47 -20.94 -24.54 38.56
N HIS A 48 -20.36 -25.40 37.73
CA HIS A 48 -20.36 -25.22 36.27
C HIS A 48 -21.41 -26.07 35.56
N LYS A 49 -21.60 -25.79 34.26
CA LYS A 49 -22.60 -26.46 33.42
C LYS A 49 -22.01 -27.68 32.72
N MET A 50 -22.83 -28.71 32.53
CA MET A 50 -22.57 -29.79 31.58
C MET A 50 -23.51 -29.72 30.39
N ARG A 51 -23.07 -30.28 29.26
CA ARG A 51 -23.86 -30.44 28.06
C ARG A 51 -24.43 -31.86 28.00
N TYR A 52 -25.75 -31.94 28.01
CA TYR A 52 -26.52 -33.18 27.85
C TYR A 52 -26.95 -33.35 26.40
N ARG A 53 -26.66 -34.50 25.78
CA ARG A 53 -27.15 -34.83 24.43
C ARG A 53 -27.77 -36.21 24.35
N LEU A 54 -28.85 -36.32 23.57
CA LEU A 54 -29.44 -37.60 23.18
C LEU A 54 -29.12 -37.88 21.71
N LEU A 55 -28.77 -39.13 21.44
CA LEU A 55 -28.36 -39.64 20.13
C LEU A 55 -29.36 -40.67 19.64
N LYS A 56 -29.65 -40.65 18.34
CA LYS A 56 -30.45 -41.67 17.63
C LYS A 56 -29.65 -42.25 16.47
N CYS A 57 -29.85 -43.54 16.20
CA CYS A 57 -29.22 -44.20 15.06
C CYS A 57 -29.63 -43.55 13.73
N ALA A 58 -28.63 -43.26 12.89
CA ALA A 58 -28.76 -42.71 11.52
C ALA A 58 -27.90 -43.51 10.52
N SER A 59 -27.66 -44.79 10.82
CA SER A 59 -26.91 -45.72 9.98
C SER A 59 -27.76 -46.17 8.80
N GLU A 60 -27.26 -45.96 7.56
CA GLU A 60 -27.90 -46.44 6.34
C GLU A 60 -28.10 -47.96 6.35
N ALA A 61 -27.13 -48.72 6.88
CA ALA A 61 -27.27 -50.17 7.02
C ALA A 61 -28.46 -50.55 7.93
N CYS A 62 -28.67 -49.80 9.03
CA CYS A 62 -29.84 -49.99 9.86
C CYS A 62 -31.12 -49.52 9.14
N ALA A 63 -31.07 -48.42 8.39
CA ALA A 63 -32.21 -47.91 7.62
C ALA A 63 -32.68 -48.92 6.56
N THR A 64 -31.76 -49.50 5.79
CA THR A 64 -32.06 -50.51 4.77
C THR A 64 -32.65 -51.78 5.40
N SER A 65 -32.11 -52.22 6.54
CA SER A 65 -32.61 -53.40 7.25
C SER A 65 -34.01 -53.17 7.88
N ILE A 66 -34.30 -51.93 8.33
CA ILE A 66 -35.65 -51.53 8.75
C ILE A 66 -36.64 -51.67 7.58
N SER A 67 -36.27 -51.22 6.37
CA SER A 67 -37.12 -51.36 5.19
C SER A 67 -37.32 -52.81 4.73
N SER A 68 -36.38 -53.72 5.03
CA SER A 68 -36.48 -55.15 4.66
C SER A 68 -37.26 -56.00 5.66
N HIS A 69 -37.23 -55.66 6.96
CA HIS A 69 -37.77 -56.51 8.03
C HIS A 69 -38.81 -55.81 8.95
N GLY A 70 -39.15 -54.55 8.67
CA GLY A 70 -40.20 -53.80 9.39
C GLY A 70 -39.87 -53.42 10.84
N GLN A 71 -38.71 -53.80 11.38
CA GLN A 71 -38.32 -53.53 12.76
C GLN A 71 -37.53 -52.22 12.87
N THR A 72 -38.01 -51.25 13.65
CA THR A 72 -37.31 -49.97 13.87
C THR A 72 -36.08 -50.10 14.77
N CYS A 73 -35.01 -49.36 14.46
CA CYS A 73 -33.80 -49.34 15.30
C CYS A 73 -34.03 -48.72 16.68
N SER A 74 -33.90 -49.57 17.70
CA SER A 74 -34.14 -49.23 19.11
C SER A 74 -32.94 -48.54 19.76
N TRP A 75 -31.74 -48.64 19.18
CA TRP A 75 -30.53 -48.00 19.71
C TRP A 75 -30.69 -46.49 19.94
N ARG A 76 -30.31 -46.04 21.14
CA ARG A 76 -30.16 -44.64 21.54
C ARG A 76 -28.85 -44.47 22.30
N GLY A 77 -28.26 -43.29 22.18
CA GLY A 77 -27.08 -42.88 22.94
C GLY A 77 -27.36 -41.67 23.81
N LYS A 78 -26.57 -41.48 24.86
CA LYS A 78 -26.58 -40.28 25.73
C LYS A 78 -25.15 -39.87 26.00
N THR A 79 -24.86 -38.57 25.91
CA THR A 79 -23.54 -38.03 26.30
C THR A 79 -23.71 -36.91 27.32
N LEU A 80 -22.89 -36.95 28.37
CA LEU A 80 -22.73 -35.88 29.35
C LEU A 80 -21.32 -35.32 29.21
N SER A 81 -21.17 -34.04 28.88
CA SER A 81 -19.86 -33.40 28.72
C SER A 81 -19.74 -32.21 29.65
N CYS A 82 -18.78 -32.23 30.58
CA CYS A 82 -18.40 -31.07 31.37
C CYS A 82 -17.92 -29.94 30.44
N MET A 83 -18.31 -28.69 30.73
CA MET A 83 -17.91 -27.54 29.90
C MET A 83 -16.59 -26.87 30.35
N GLU A 84 -15.99 -27.31 31.47
CA GLU A 84 -14.76 -26.75 32.03
C GLU A 84 -13.60 -27.74 32.07
N ASN A 85 -13.85 -28.98 32.52
CA ASN A 85 -12.81 -29.97 32.82
C ASN A 85 -12.60 -31.01 31.70
N ASP A 86 -13.21 -30.83 30.52
CA ASP A 86 -13.11 -31.74 29.36
C ASP A 86 -13.41 -33.23 29.65
N VAL A 87 -14.19 -33.50 30.69
CA VAL A 87 -14.65 -34.85 31.08
C VAL A 87 -15.95 -35.21 30.39
N VAL A 88 -16.01 -36.39 29.77
CA VAL A 88 -17.18 -36.87 29.02
C VAL A 88 -17.58 -38.29 29.46
N SER A 89 -18.88 -38.47 29.69
CA SER A 89 -19.49 -39.79 29.91
C SER A 89 -20.46 -40.13 28.79
N ILE A 90 -20.42 -41.37 28.31
CA ILE A 90 -21.18 -41.90 27.18
C ILE A 90 -21.96 -43.12 27.65
N PHE A 91 -23.25 -43.13 27.32
CA PHE A 91 -24.17 -44.21 27.65
C PHE A 91 -24.95 -44.63 26.41
N GLN A 92 -25.45 -45.86 26.41
CA GLN A 92 -26.30 -46.39 25.35
C GLN A 92 -27.46 -47.23 25.90
N VAL A 93 -28.53 -47.37 25.11
CA VAL A 93 -29.66 -48.25 25.40
C VAL A 93 -30.24 -48.79 24.09
N GLY A 94 -30.80 -49.99 24.13
CA GLY A 94 -31.30 -50.69 22.95
C GLY A 94 -30.17 -51.21 22.04
N GLU A 95 -30.55 -51.79 20.92
CA GLU A 95 -29.63 -52.46 19.99
C GLU A 95 -29.84 -51.97 18.55
N HIS A 96 -28.79 -52.08 17.75
CA HIS A 96 -28.89 -51.84 16.31
C HIS A 96 -29.52 -53.05 15.62
N VAL A 97 -30.38 -52.81 14.62
CA VAL A 97 -31.12 -53.87 13.87
C VAL A 97 -30.19 -54.79 13.08
N THR A 98 -28.97 -54.33 12.78
CA THR A 98 -27.97 -55.12 12.07
C THR A 98 -26.61 -54.92 12.71
N ALA A 99 -25.69 -55.89 12.56
CA ALA A 99 -24.28 -55.73 12.90
C ALA A 99 -23.49 -54.97 11.81
N ALA A 100 -24.02 -54.86 10.58
CA ALA A 100 -23.32 -54.28 9.43
C ALA A 100 -22.89 -52.82 9.67
N SER A 101 -21.61 -52.53 9.44
CA SER A 101 -21.03 -51.19 9.60
C SER A 101 -21.60 -50.23 8.57
N SER A 102 -21.89 -48.99 8.96
CA SER A 102 -22.15 -47.90 8.00
C SER A 102 -20.89 -47.05 7.81
N PRO A 103 -20.78 -46.33 6.67
CA PRO A 103 -19.67 -45.41 6.46
C PRO A 103 -19.61 -44.40 7.61
N ARG A 104 -18.50 -44.38 8.35
CA ARG A 104 -18.29 -43.46 9.46
C ARG A 104 -18.33 -42.03 8.92
N ARG A 105 -19.08 -41.15 9.60
CA ARG A 105 -19.10 -39.71 9.25
C ARG A 105 -17.67 -39.18 9.43
N LYS A 106 -17.03 -38.74 8.34
CA LYS A 106 -15.65 -38.20 8.33
C LYS A 106 -15.62 -36.89 9.12
N ARG A 107 -15.34 -36.97 10.43
CA ARG A 107 -15.20 -35.82 11.33
C ARG A 107 -13.78 -35.28 11.27
N LEU A 108 -13.64 -33.97 11.47
CA LEU A 108 -12.33 -33.33 11.61
C LEU A 108 -11.72 -33.66 12.96
N THR A 109 -10.49 -34.18 12.96
CA THR A 109 -9.70 -34.35 14.18
C THR A 109 -9.28 -33.00 14.77
N PRO A 110 -8.90 -32.92 16.05
CA PRO A 110 -8.34 -31.70 16.64
C PRO A 110 -7.13 -31.15 15.86
N SER A 111 -6.21 -32.03 15.43
CA SER A 111 -5.04 -31.65 14.62
C SER A 111 -5.43 -31.08 13.25
N GLN A 112 -6.44 -31.67 12.59
CA GLN A 112 -6.99 -31.14 11.35
C GLN A 112 -7.66 -29.78 11.55
N LYS A 113 -8.38 -29.58 12.66
CA LYS A 113 -8.99 -28.27 13.00
C LYS A 113 -7.91 -27.21 13.22
N ALA A 114 -6.87 -27.51 14.00
CA ALA A 114 -5.76 -26.61 14.25
C ALA A 114 -5.05 -26.21 12.94
N TYR A 115 -4.80 -27.18 12.06
CA TYR A 115 -4.21 -26.90 10.74
C TYR A 115 -5.13 -26.07 9.83
N ILE A 116 -6.45 -26.32 9.85
CA ILE A 116 -7.42 -25.46 9.15
C ILE A 116 -7.36 -24.03 9.69
N GLN A 117 -7.29 -23.86 11.02
CA GLN A 117 -7.23 -22.55 11.67
C GLN A 117 -5.95 -21.79 11.29
N GLU A 118 -4.80 -22.46 11.32
CA GLU A 118 -3.51 -21.94 10.86
C GLU A 118 -3.59 -21.45 9.40
N LEU A 119 -4.05 -22.30 8.48
CA LEU A 119 -4.17 -21.91 7.08
C LEU A 119 -5.24 -20.83 6.85
N THR A 120 -6.23 -20.75 7.75
CA THR A 120 -7.21 -19.66 7.74
C THR A 120 -6.56 -18.34 8.12
N LEU A 121 -5.65 -18.32 9.12
CA LEU A 121 -4.86 -17.12 9.45
C LEU A 121 -4.14 -16.60 8.20
N HIS A 122 -3.49 -17.48 7.44
CA HIS A 122 -2.79 -17.15 6.19
C HIS A 122 -3.70 -16.88 4.97
N HIS A 123 -5.01 -16.66 5.17
CA HIS A 123 -5.98 -16.33 4.13
C HIS A 123 -6.08 -17.37 3.00
N LEU A 124 -5.83 -18.66 3.25
CA LEU A 124 -6.08 -19.70 2.26
C LEU A 124 -7.59 -19.90 2.06
N ARG A 125 -8.00 -20.12 0.81
CA ARG A 125 -9.39 -20.44 0.50
C ARG A 125 -9.72 -21.86 0.99
N PRO A 126 -10.95 -22.15 1.45
CA PRO A 126 -11.34 -23.45 1.98
C PRO A 126 -10.98 -24.65 1.09
N MET A 127 -11.06 -24.50 -0.24
CA MET A 127 -10.64 -25.56 -1.16
C MET A 127 -9.13 -25.80 -1.14
N ARG A 128 -8.31 -24.72 -1.09
CA ARG A 128 -6.86 -24.85 -0.98
C ARG A 128 -6.46 -25.44 0.38
N ILE A 129 -7.19 -25.09 1.44
CA ILE A 129 -7.03 -25.69 2.77
C ILE A 129 -7.30 -27.20 2.66
N ARG A 130 -8.42 -27.62 2.06
CA ARG A 130 -8.74 -29.06 1.87
C ARG A 130 -7.66 -29.80 1.06
N HIS A 131 -7.12 -29.19 0.00
CA HIS A 131 -6.01 -29.77 -0.76
C HIS A 131 -4.72 -29.83 0.08
N ALA A 132 -4.44 -28.82 0.90
CA ALA A 132 -3.28 -28.82 1.79
C ALA A 132 -3.40 -29.88 2.89
N MET A 133 -4.61 -30.08 3.43
CA MET A 133 -4.89 -31.17 4.36
C MET A 133 -4.57 -32.53 3.75
N SER A 134 -4.93 -32.75 2.48
CA SER A 134 -4.66 -34.03 1.78
C SER A 134 -3.17 -34.34 1.75
N ARG A 135 -2.34 -33.33 1.48
CA ARG A 135 -0.87 -33.47 1.52
C ARG A 135 -0.33 -33.63 2.93
N ARG A 136 -0.79 -32.80 3.88
CA ARG A 136 -0.26 -32.77 5.26
C ARG A 136 -0.58 -34.03 6.06
N PHE A 137 -1.74 -34.64 5.82
CA PHE A 137 -2.20 -35.84 6.53
C PHE A 137 -2.15 -37.10 5.65
N GLU A 138 -1.47 -37.03 4.50
CA GLU A 138 -1.30 -38.16 3.56
C GLU A 138 -2.61 -38.92 3.27
N THR A 139 -3.71 -38.16 3.18
CA THR A 139 -5.06 -38.70 3.02
C THR A 139 -5.60 -38.31 1.65
N VAL A 140 -6.11 -39.29 0.89
CA VAL A 140 -6.79 -39.03 -0.39
C VAL A 140 -7.96 -38.07 -0.20
N LEU A 141 -8.21 -37.15 -1.14
CA LEU A 141 -9.27 -36.14 -1.03
C LEU A 141 -10.67 -36.72 -0.74
N GLN A 142 -10.94 -37.92 -1.24
CA GLN A 142 -12.17 -38.67 -0.97
C GLN A 142 -12.25 -39.10 0.50
N GLY A 143 -11.13 -39.39 1.16
CA GLY A 143 -11.02 -39.76 2.57
C GLY A 143 -11.15 -38.58 3.55
N LEU A 144 -11.00 -37.34 3.07
CA LEU A 144 -11.15 -36.14 3.89
C LEU A 144 -12.63 -35.74 4.11
N PRO A 145 -12.91 -34.95 5.17
CA PRO A 145 -14.21 -34.30 5.33
C PRO A 145 -14.60 -33.45 4.12
N SER A 146 -15.91 -33.25 3.95
CA SER A 146 -16.46 -32.46 2.85
C SER A 146 -15.92 -31.03 2.86
N LEU A 147 -15.93 -30.38 1.69
CA LEU A 147 -15.61 -28.96 1.58
C LEU A 147 -16.50 -28.11 2.50
N SER A 148 -17.80 -28.43 2.61
CA SER A 148 -18.73 -27.73 3.49
C SER A 148 -18.31 -27.79 4.96
N THR A 149 -17.75 -28.92 5.40
CA THR A 149 -17.24 -29.07 6.78
C THR A 149 -16.04 -28.16 7.02
N VAL A 150 -15.09 -28.10 6.07
CA VAL A 150 -13.93 -27.19 6.14
C VAL A 150 -14.40 -25.73 6.11
N GLN A 151 -15.33 -25.39 5.21
CA GLN A 151 -15.92 -24.03 5.12
C GLN A 151 -16.55 -23.60 6.43
N ASN A 152 -17.31 -24.47 7.09
CA ASN A 152 -17.95 -24.16 8.37
C ASN A 152 -16.92 -23.86 9.48
N VAL A 153 -15.84 -24.64 9.57
CA VAL A 153 -14.76 -24.38 10.54
C VAL A 153 -14.05 -23.07 10.23
N VAL A 154 -13.70 -22.84 8.96
CA VAL A 154 -13.08 -21.59 8.50
C VAL A 154 -13.96 -20.40 8.83
N GLN A 155 -15.26 -20.48 8.55
CA GLN A 155 -16.21 -19.39 8.78
C GLN A 155 -16.44 -19.13 10.26
N HIS A 156 -16.58 -20.20 11.07
CA HIS A 156 -16.70 -20.07 12.51
C HIS A 156 -15.45 -19.39 13.09
N TYR A 157 -14.26 -19.93 12.84
CA TYR A 157 -13.00 -19.37 13.32
C TYR A 157 -12.77 -17.94 12.83
N SER A 158 -13.03 -17.67 11.56
CA SER A 158 -12.91 -16.32 10.98
C SER A 158 -13.82 -15.29 11.67
N ARG A 159 -15.02 -15.71 12.11
CA ARG A 159 -15.96 -14.83 12.80
C ARG A 159 -15.60 -14.63 14.27
N THR A 160 -15.22 -15.70 14.96
CA THR A 160 -15.02 -15.67 16.41
C THR A 160 -13.64 -15.22 16.83
N HIS A 161 -12.60 -15.45 16.00
CA HIS A 161 -11.21 -15.18 16.38
C HIS A 161 -10.51 -14.17 15.49
N LEU A 162 -10.94 -14.00 14.23
CA LEU A 162 -10.22 -13.16 13.25
C LEU A 162 -10.95 -11.86 12.90
N THR A 163 -12.08 -11.58 13.58
CA THR A 163 -12.89 -10.36 13.33
C THR A 163 -13.26 -10.16 11.85
N ARG A 164 -13.29 -11.23 11.04
CA ARG A 164 -13.58 -11.18 9.59
C ARG A 164 -15.09 -11.13 9.36
N ASN A 165 -15.71 -10.05 9.80
CA ASN A 165 -17.13 -9.78 9.65
C ASN A 165 -17.36 -8.30 9.24
N ASP A 166 -18.61 -7.99 8.89
CA ASP A 166 -19.08 -6.64 8.51
C ASP A 166 -20.23 -6.19 9.43
N ARG A 167 -20.31 -6.72 10.66
CA ARG A 167 -21.38 -6.41 11.60
C ARG A 167 -21.05 -5.13 12.34
N VAL A 168 -21.90 -4.12 12.23
CA VAL A 168 -21.64 -2.79 12.78
C VAL A 168 -21.31 -2.83 14.28
N ASP A 169 -21.98 -3.66 15.07
CA ASP A 169 -21.70 -3.77 16.51
C ASP A 169 -20.32 -4.38 16.81
N ASP A 170 -19.91 -5.39 16.05
CA ASP A 170 -18.58 -6.00 16.17
C ASP A 170 -17.49 -4.98 15.76
N LEU A 171 -17.73 -4.21 14.70
CA LEU A 171 -16.82 -3.14 14.26
C LEU A 171 -16.75 -2.01 15.29
N ARG A 172 -17.90 -1.56 15.81
CA ARG A 172 -17.98 -0.52 16.85
C ARG A 172 -17.20 -0.93 18.08
N LYS A 173 -17.38 -2.17 18.55
CA LYS A 173 -16.61 -2.71 19.67
C LYS A 173 -15.10 -2.67 19.39
N TRP A 174 -14.66 -3.15 18.22
CA TRP A 174 -13.24 -3.16 17.85
C TRP A 174 -12.64 -1.75 17.80
N ILE A 175 -13.38 -0.77 17.27
CA ILE A 175 -12.99 0.64 17.17
C ILE A 175 -12.91 1.25 18.58
N HIS A 176 -13.95 1.07 19.40
CA HIS A 176 -14.03 1.60 20.75
C HIS A 176 -12.95 1.06 21.69
N GLU A 177 -12.57 -0.21 21.57
CA GLU A 177 -11.46 -0.81 22.30
C GLU A 177 -10.09 -0.18 21.96
N ARG A 178 -10.01 0.52 20.83
CA ARG A 178 -8.79 1.14 20.29
C ARG A 178 -8.98 2.64 20.07
N ALA A 179 -9.98 3.26 20.68
CA ALA A 179 -10.20 4.69 20.56
C ALA A 179 -9.04 5.44 21.22
N PHE A 180 -8.61 6.56 20.62
CA PHE A 180 -7.57 7.41 21.18
C PHE A 180 -7.95 7.91 22.58
N THR A 181 -7.10 7.63 23.56
CA THR A 181 -7.24 8.05 24.96
C THR A 181 -6.18 9.08 25.36
N GLY A 182 -5.16 9.28 24.52
CA GLY A 182 -3.99 10.10 24.84
C GLY A 182 -2.89 9.33 25.59
N ARG A 183 -3.16 8.12 26.08
CA ARG A 183 -2.22 7.31 26.88
C ARG A 183 -1.45 6.27 26.07
N GLU A 184 -1.74 6.15 24.78
CA GLU A 184 -1.10 5.17 23.89
C GLU A 184 0.41 5.44 23.76
N ASP A 185 1.19 4.39 23.61
CA ASP A 185 2.61 4.51 23.27
C ASP A 185 2.80 5.16 21.88
N LEU A 186 3.99 5.69 21.63
CA LEU A 186 4.27 6.44 20.40
C LEU A 186 3.95 5.66 19.11
N ALA A 187 4.33 4.38 19.06
CA ALA A 187 4.13 3.51 17.91
C ALA A 187 2.83 2.67 17.99
N GLN A 188 2.05 2.79 19.07
CA GLN A 188 0.81 2.04 19.23
C GLN A 188 -0.28 2.63 18.34
N PRO A 189 -0.88 1.83 17.43
CA PRO A 189 -2.00 2.31 16.62
C PRO A 189 -3.27 2.49 17.44
N PHE A 190 -4.05 3.50 17.07
CA PHE A 190 -5.36 3.79 17.64
C PHE A 190 -6.30 4.33 16.56
N THR A 191 -7.58 4.40 16.92
CA THR A 191 -8.67 4.90 16.07
C THR A 191 -9.17 6.25 16.56
N TYR A 192 -9.67 7.06 15.64
CA TYR A 192 -10.23 8.38 15.93
C TYR A 192 -11.23 8.78 14.84
N ALA A 193 -12.12 9.71 15.16
CA ALA A 193 -13.09 10.28 14.22
C ALA A 193 -13.38 11.73 14.61
N TRP A 194 -14.17 12.45 13.79
CA TRP A 194 -14.63 13.80 14.10
C TRP A 194 -15.73 13.77 15.17
N ASP A 195 -16.80 13.04 14.91
CA ASP A 195 -17.93 12.89 15.81
C ASP A 195 -17.61 11.87 16.91
N LEU A 196 -17.84 12.29 18.15
CA LEU A 196 -17.63 11.49 19.34
C LEU A 196 -18.96 11.29 20.07
N ASP A 197 -19.15 10.12 20.67
CA ASP A 197 -20.28 9.84 21.55
C ASP A 197 -20.08 10.47 22.95
N ALA A 198 -21.05 10.26 23.84
CA ALA A 198 -21.02 10.79 25.21
C ALA A 198 -19.81 10.28 26.03
N ASP A 199 -19.24 9.14 25.67
CA ASP A 199 -18.05 8.55 26.31
C ASP A 199 -16.74 9.05 25.66
N GLY A 200 -16.82 9.98 24.70
CA GLY A 200 -15.68 10.48 23.94
C GLY A 200 -15.14 9.50 22.91
N LYS A 201 -15.89 8.45 22.56
CA LYS A 201 -15.44 7.43 21.57
C LYS A 201 -15.97 7.76 20.18
N PRO A 202 -15.30 7.29 19.11
CA PRO A 202 -15.76 7.51 17.73
C PRO A 202 -17.20 7.06 17.50
N VAL A 203 -18.02 7.91 16.90
CA VAL A 203 -19.35 7.54 16.41
C VAL A 203 -19.21 6.65 15.19
N VAL A 204 -19.75 5.42 15.27
CA VAL A 204 -19.66 4.43 14.18
C VAL A 204 -21.02 4.28 13.49
N GLY A 205 -21.13 4.85 12.29
CA GLY A 205 -22.27 4.70 11.40
C GLY A 205 -22.38 3.32 10.75
N ASN A 206 -23.51 3.04 10.11
CA ASN A 206 -23.71 1.80 9.32
C ASN A 206 -23.31 1.98 7.85
N GLY A 207 -22.93 3.20 7.46
CA GLY A 207 -22.53 3.59 6.12
C GLY A 207 -23.68 3.92 5.17
N SER A 208 -24.88 4.18 5.69
CA SER A 208 -25.93 4.89 4.96
C SER A 208 -25.59 6.39 4.86
N GLU A 209 -26.33 7.13 4.04
CA GLU A 209 -26.18 8.58 3.91
C GLU A 209 -26.46 9.31 5.24
N GLU A 210 -27.48 8.88 5.98
CA GLU A 210 -27.83 9.43 7.31
C GLU A 210 -26.79 9.11 8.39
N ARG A 211 -26.10 7.98 8.27
CA ARG A 211 -25.15 7.47 9.26
C ARG A 211 -23.88 6.98 8.58
N PRO A 212 -23.08 7.90 8.02
CA PRO A 212 -21.87 7.54 7.29
C PRO A 212 -20.89 6.81 8.22
N PHE A 213 -20.17 5.84 7.67
CA PHE A 213 -19.08 5.16 8.35
C PHE A 213 -17.81 5.98 8.12
N VAL A 214 -17.24 6.60 9.15
CA VAL A 214 -16.02 7.41 9.06
C VAL A 214 -15.11 7.09 10.24
N VAL A 215 -13.97 6.44 9.97
CA VAL A 215 -13.02 6.07 11.03
C VAL A 215 -11.59 6.23 10.53
N GLY A 216 -10.78 6.98 11.28
CA GLY A 216 -9.34 7.14 11.08
C GLY A 216 -8.53 6.17 11.92
N LEU A 217 -7.39 5.75 11.39
CA LEU A 217 -6.36 4.96 12.05
C LEU A 217 -5.01 5.67 11.91
N THR A 218 -4.27 5.75 13.01
CA THR A 218 -2.90 6.31 13.05
C THR A 218 -2.18 5.85 14.31
N ALA A 219 -0.96 6.35 14.53
CA ALA A 219 -0.21 6.28 15.78
C ALA A 219 0.45 7.65 16.01
N LYS A 220 0.87 7.94 17.26
CA LYS A 220 1.48 9.26 17.58
C LYS A 220 2.71 9.52 16.70
N THR A 221 3.59 8.53 16.52
CA THR A 221 4.77 8.65 15.64
C THR A 221 4.41 9.06 14.21
N LEU A 222 3.32 8.55 13.65
CA LEU A 222 2.88 8.92 12.30
C LEU A 222 2.34 10.35 12.25
N MET A 223 1.54 10.74 13.25
CA MET A 223 0.99 12.10 13.35
C MET A 223 2.10 13.15 13.52
N LEU A 224 3.08 12.86 14.37
CA LEU A 224 4.22 13.74 14.68
C LEU A 224 5.13 13.99 13.46
N ARG A 225 5.00 13.24 12.36
CA ARG A 225 5.69 13.54 11.09
C ARG A 225 5.33 14.91 10.52
N LEU A 226 4.16 15.42 10.87
CA LEU A 226 3.67 16.75 10.50
C LEU A 226 4.32 17.90 11.30
N ILE A 227 5.12 17.63 12.35
CA ILE A 227 5.87 18.67 13.07
C ILE A 227 7.07 19.11 12.22
N ARG A 228 6.78 19.90 11.19
CA ARG A 228 7.74 20.40 10.20
C ARG A 228 7.29 21.75 9.65
N PRO A 229 8.21 22.58 9.11
CA PRO A 229 7.83 23.79 8.39
C PRO A 229 6.84 23.49 7.25
N PRO A 230 5.73 24.24 7.09
CA PRO A 230 4.70 23.97 6.08
C PRO A 230 5.20 23.92 4.63
N GLU A 231 6.26 24.64 4.32
CA GLU A 231 6.94 24.69 3.02
C GLU A 231 7.82 23.47 2.74
N SER A 232 8.12 22.66 3.77
CA SER A 232 9.06 21.53 3.65
C SER A 232 8.40 20.22 3.22
N PHE A 233 7.07 20.21 3.05
CA PHE A 233 6.33 19.02 2.65
C PHE A 233 5.14 19.35 1.75
N VAL A 234 4.66 18.32 1.03
CA VAL A 234 3.33 18.34 0.39
C VAL A 234 2.46 17.33 1.12
N LEU A 235 1.28 17.75 1.59
CA LEU A 235 0.26 16.86 2.14
C LEU A 235 -0.46 16.15 0.99
N HIS A 236 -0.51 14.84 1.02
CA HIS A 236 -1.23 14.02 0.05
C HIS A 236 -2.49 13.45 0.70
N VAL A 237 -3.60 13.54 -0.01
CA VAL A 237 -4.90 12.96 0.36
C VAL A 237 -5.41 12.21 -0.86
N ASP A 238 -5.42 10.89 -0.79
CA ASP A 238 -5.75 10.06 -1.96
C ASP A 238 -6.70 8.92 -1.59
N ALA A 239 -7.72 8.71 -2.42
CA ALA A 239 -8.71 7.66 -2.22
C ALA A 239 -8.29 6.36 -2.93
N THR A 240 -8.11 5.29 -2.15
CA THR A 240 -7.75 3.98 -2.69
C THR A 240 -8.89 2.98 -2.56
N TYR A 241 -9.20 2.33 -3.69
CA TYR A 241 -10.35 1.42 -3.81
C TYR A 241 -9.95 -0.05 -3.87
N LYS A 242 -10.98 -0.92 -3.82
CA LYS A 242 -10.88 -2.39 -3.93
C LYS A 242 -10.18 -3.07 -2.74
N LEU A 243 -10.20 -2.45 -1.56
CA LEU A 243 -9.66 -3.03 -0.31
C LEU A 243 -10.71 -3.77 0.53
N ASN A 244 -12.00 -3.44 0.38
CA ASN A 244 -13.09 -4.13 1.08
C ASN A 244 -14.24 -4.55 0.16
N TYR A 245 -15.09 -5.45 0.67
CA TYR A 245 -16.26 -5.96 -0.05
C TYR A 245 -17.42 -4.96 -0.16
N ARG A 246 -17.46 -3.93 0.71
CA ARG A 246 -18.52 -2.90 0.72
C ARG A 246 -18.28 -1.79 -0.30
N GLY A 247 -17.09 -1.73 -0.88
CA GLY A 247 -16.72 -0.70 -1.85
C GLY A 247 -16.28 0.62 -1.22
N TYR A 248 -16.19 0.70 0.11
CA TYR A 248 -15.77 1.92 0.80
C TYR A 248 -14.33 2.29 0.43
N PRO A 249 -14.06 3.53 0.00
CA PRO A 249 -12.70 3.99 -0.19
C PRO A 249 -11.93 3.98 1.14
N VAL A 250 -10.62 3.73 1.03
CA VAL A 250 -9.68 4.04 2.10
C VAL A 250 -8.94 5.29 1.67
N PHE A 251 -9.07 6.37 2.43
CA PHE A 251 -8.29 7.58 2.23
C PHE A 251 -6.93 7.41 2.89
N VAL A 252 -5.86 7.55 2.12
CA VAL A 252 -4.49 7.57 2.64
C VAL A 252 -4.06 9.03 2.74
N VAL A 253 -3.71 9.42 3.95
CA VAL A 253 -3.16 10.75 4.25
C VAL A 253 -1.69 10.60 4.62
N GLY A 254 -0.83 11.33 3.95
CA GLY A 254 0.60 11.33 4.24
C GLY A 254 1.29 12.57 3.69
N ILE A 255 2.58 12.68 3.96
CA ILE A 255 3.40 13.78 3.43
C ILE A 255 4.50 13.25 2.53
N SER A 256 4.84 14.00 1.49
CA SER A 256 6.05 13.74 0.71
C SER A 256 7.14 14.73 1.06
N ASP A 257 8.37 14.22 1.17
CA ASP A 257 9.57 15.03 1.33
C ASP A 257 10.12 15.55 0.00
N ARG A 258 11.18 16.36 0.05
CA ARG A 258 11.81 16.97 -1.13
C ARG A 258 12.57 15.96 -2.00
N SER A 259 12.75 14.73 -1.51
CA SER A 259 13.27 13.59 -2.27
C SER A 259 12.18 12.70 -2.85
N ARG A 260 10.91 13.14 -2.80
CA ARG A 260 9.72 12.41 -3.29
C ARG A 260 9.43 11.15 -2.48
N GLY A 261 9.99 11.03 -1.27
CA GLY A 261 9.70 9.96 -0.33
C GLY A 261 8.34 10.18 0.33
N PHE A 262 7.46 9.18 0.26
CA PHE A 262 6.16 9.21 0.96
C PHE A 262 6.28 8.73 2.40
N HIS A 263 5.64 9.47 3.30
CA HIS A 263 5.57 9.23 4.73
C HIS A 263 4.10 9.20 5.18
N LEU A 264 3.61 8.02 5.57
CA LEU A 264 2.23 7.86 6.04
C LEU A 264 1.98 8.69 7.30
N VAL A 265 0.83 9.36 7.37
CA VAL A 265 0.34 10.07 8.56
C VAL A 265 -0.90 9.39 9.12
N SER A 266 -1.90 9.07 8.28
CA SER A 266 -3.12 8.40 8.73
C SER A 266 -3.83 7.71 7.57
N MET A 267 -4.71 6.76 7.89
CA MET A 267 -5.63 6.16 6.92
C MET A 267 -7.06 6.24 7.45
N PHE A 268 -8.01 6.52 6.58
CA PHE A 268 -9.43 6.59 6.92
C PHE A 268 -10.24 5.63 6.08
N ILE A 269 -11.25 5.02 6.68
CA ILE A 269 -12.28 4.30 5.94
C ILE A 269 -13.52 5.18 5.95
N ILE A 270 -14.00 5.54 4.76
CA ILE A 270 -15.21 6.37 4.63
C ILE A 270 -16.25 5.69 3.73
N SER A 271 -17.54 5.80 4.04
CA SER A 271 -18.62 5.20 3.23
C SER A 271 -19.08 6.03 2.04
N GLY A 272 -18.67 7.30 1.95
CA GLY A 272 -19.04 8.21 0.86
C GLY A 272 -17.97 9.26 0.61
N GLU A 273 -17.92 9.78 -0.61
CA GLU A 273 -16.92 10.76 -1.07
C GLU A 273 -17.54 12.14 -1.30
N THR A 274 -18.47 12.54 -0.43
CA THR A 274 -19.04 13.89 -0.43
C THR A 274 -18.20 14.81 0.45
N GLN A 275 -18.31 16.13 0.22
CA GLN A 275 -17.61 17.11 1.04
C GLN A 275 -18.00 16.97 2.52
N ASP A 276 -19.27 16.69 2.82
CA ASP A 276 -19.78 16.53 4.19
C ASP A 276 -19.19 15.32 4.92
N VAL A 277 -18.58 14.38 4.21
CA VAL A 277 -17.87 13.24 4.80
C VAL A 277 -16.35 13.48 4.85
N ILE A 278 -15.78 14.03 3.78
CA ILE A 278 -14.33 14.24 3.65
C ILE A 278 -13.86 15.38 4.55
N GLN A 279 -14.63 16.46 4.68
CA GLN A 279 -14.26 17.62 5.48
C GLN A 279 -14.16 17.28 6.97
N PRO A 280 -15.15 16.62 7.63
CA PRO A 280 -14.99 16.14 9.00
C PRO A 280 -13.79 15.20 9.19
N MET A 281 -13.51 14.32 8.22
CA MET A 281 -12.32 13.46 8.26
C MET A 281 -11.02 14.26 8.36
N LEU A 282 -10.86 15.31 7.54
CA LEU A 282 -9.69 16.19 7.58
C LEU A 282 -9.67 17.09 8.84
N MET A 283 -10.84 17.52 9.33
CA MET A 283 -10.94 18.24 10.61
C MET A 283 -10.53 17.36 11.80
N ALA A 284 -10.87 16.07 11.78
CA ALA A 284 -10.44 15.11 12.79
C ALA A 284 -8.92 14.93 12.77
N LEU A 285 -8.30 14.87 11.58
CA LEU A 285 -6.84 14.85 11.43
C LEU A 285 -6.20 16.08 12.08
N ARG A 286 -6.69 17.28 11.74
CA ARG A 286 -6.18 18.54 12.30
C ARG A 286 -6.34 18.60 13.81
N ARG A 287 -7.51 18.23 14.33
CA ARG A 287 -7.77 18.20 15.78
C ARG A 287 -6.82 17.23 16.49
N LEU A 288 -6.66 16.03 15.96
CA LEU A 288 -5.78 15.02 16.54
C LEU A 288 -4.32 15.48 16.52
N TYR A 289 -3.86 16.10 15.42
CA TYR A 289 -2.54 16.71 15.38
C TYR A 289 -2.36 17.70 16.52
N SER A 290 -3.27 18.65 16.69
CA SER A 290 -3.17 19.68 17.73
C SER A 290 -3.18 19.11 19.15
N VAL A 291 -3.96 18.05 19.39
CA VAL A 291 -3.95 17.35 20.68
C VAL A 291 -2.62 16.65 20.95
N ILE A 292 -1.99 16.06 19.92
CA ILE A 292 -0.74 15.30 20.07
C ILE A 292 0.49 16.22 20.10
N SER A 293 0.54 17.25 19.27
CA SER A 293 1.71 18.13 19.10
C SER A 293 1.64 19.39 19.98
N GLY A 294 0.45 19.79 20.43
CA GLY A 294 0.23 21.10 21.06
C GLY A 294 0.27 22.28 20.08
N GLN A 295 0.24 22.04 18.76
CA GLN A 295 0.36 23.05 17.72
C GLN A 295 -0.82 23.01 16.73
N ASP A 296 -1.15 24.15 16.11
CA ASP A 296 -2.08 24.18 14.99
C ASP A 296 -1.43 23.60 13.72
N LEU A 297 -2.12 22.70 13.03
CA LEU A 297 -1.64 22.16 11.77
C LEU A 297 -1.73 23.22 10.67
N VAL A 298 -0.58 23.72 10.23
CA VAL A 298 -0.46 24.62 9.07
C VAL A 298 0.04 23.83 7.87
N VAL A 299 -0.70 23.89 6.76
CA VAL A 299 -0.35 23.24 5.49
C VAL A 299 -0.16 24.33 4.45
N GLN A 300 0.95 24.30 3.71
CA GLN A 300 1.17 25.20 2.58
C GLN A 300 0.78 24.56 1.25
N TYR A 301 1.08 23.27 1.08
CA TYR A 301 0.78 22.53 -0.14
C TYR A 301 -0.01 21.27 0.19
N ALA A 302 -1.19 21.12 -0.41
CA ALA A 302 -1.96 19.88 -0.35
C ALA A 302 -2.31 19.39 -1.75
N MET A 303 -2.19 18.10 -1.98
CA MET A 303 -2.49 17.43 -3.23
C MET A 303 -3.57 16.38 -2.99
N ALA A 304 -4.61 16.45 -3.79
CA ALA A 304 -5.74 15.52 -3.78
C ALA A 304 -6.09 15.10 -5.22
N ASP A 305 -7.01 14.16 -5.35
CA ASP A 305 -7.51 13.78 -6.66
C ASP A 305 -8.22 14.94 -7.36
N ALA A 306 -8.39 14.81 -8.68
CA ALA A 306 -9.19 15.74 -9.48
C ALA A 306 -10.70 15.54 -9.23
N ASP A 307 -11.11 15.58 -7.97
CA ASP A 307 -12.47 15.42 -7.47
C ASP A 307 -12.94 16.69 -6.74
N GLN A 308 -14.20 17.06 -6.99
CA GLN A 308 -14.77 18.32 -6.49
C GLN A 308 -14.95 18.31 -4.97
N ALA A 309 -15.36 17.18 -4.40
CA ALA A 309 -15.61 17.06 -2.98
C ALA A 309 -14.28 17.06 -2.20
N GLN A 310 -13.27 16.35 -2.70
CA GLN A 310 -11.92 16.40 -2.14
C GLN A 310 -11.34 17.82 -2.20
N TYR A 311 -11.43 18.49 -3.35
CA TYR A 311 -10.96 19.87 -3.52
C TYR A 311 -11.64 20.81 -2.51
N ASN A 312 -12.97 20.78 -2.42
CA ASN A 312 -13.69 21.67 -1.52
C ASN A 312 -13.33 21.40 -0.05
N ALA A 313 -13.28 20.12 0.36
CA ALA A 313 -12.94 19.75 1.73
C ALA A 313 -11.52 20.20 2.12
N VAL A 314 -10.54 19.98 1.24
CA VAL A 314 -9.15 20.40 1.47
C VAL A 314 -9.06 21.92 1.62
N ASN A 315 -9.71 22.69 0.75
CA ASN A 315 -9.74 24.16 0.84
C ASN A 315 -10.50 24.65 2.07
N ALA A 316 -11.59 23.99 2.47
CA ALA A 316 -12.35 24.34 3.66
C ALA A 316 -11.54 24.11 4.96
N VAL A 317 -10.71 23.07 5.03
CA VAL A 317 -9.92 22.76 6.23
C VAL A 317 -8.62 23.56 6.32
N PHE A 318 -7.93 23.76 5.20
CA PHE A 318 -6.57 24.33 5.18
C PHE A 318 -6.46 25.72 4.52
N GLY A 319 -7.51 26.17 3.82
CA GLY A 319 -7.49 27.41 3.03
C GLY A 319 -7.42 28.71 3.83
N ASN A 320 -7.58 28.66 5.15
CA ASN A 320 -7.39 29.84 6.01
C ASN A 320 -5.92 30.31 6.07
N ASN A 321 -4.97 29.48 5.65
CA ASN A 321 -3.58 29.89 5.49
C ASN A 321 -3.43 30.68 4.17
N PRO A 322 -3.01 31.96 4.18
CA PRO A 322 -2.87 32.76 2.96
C PRO A 322 -1.83 32.22 1.96
N ARG A 323 -0.90 31.37 2.41
CA ARG A 323 0.09 30.70 1.55
C ARG A 323 -0.39 29.34 1.04
N PHE A 324 -1.58 28.89 1.45
CA PHE A 324 -2.10 27.59 1.07
C PHE A 324 -2.35 27.49 -0.42
N THR A 325 -1.88 26.40 -1.02
CA THR A 325 -2.10 26.05 -2.41
C THR A 325 -2.62 24.62 -2.48
N SER A 326 -3.87 24.46 -2.93
CA SER A 326 -4.42 23.16 -3.33
C SER A 326 -3.84 22.80 -4.69
N LEU A 327 -2.88 21.88 -4.72
CA LEU A 327 -2.19 21.43 -5.92
C LEU A 327 -3.02 20.44 -6.73
N MET A 328 -2.79 20.43 -8.03
CA MET A 328 -3.31 19.43 -8.95
C MET A 328 -2.21 18.53 -9.50
N GLY A 329 -2.43 17.22 -9.40
CA GLY A 329 -1.56 16.22 -10.01
C GLY A 329 -1.59 16.31 -11.53
N PHE A 330 -0.51 16.74 -12.15
CA PHE A 330 -0.27 16.77 -13.60
C PHE A 330 -0.53 15.42 -14.29
N PHE A 331 -0.35 14.30 -13.59
CA PHE A 331 -0.76 12.99 -14.12
C PHE A 331 -2.27 12.94 -14.42
N HIS A 332 -3.12 13.38 -13.48
CA HIS A 332 -4.56 13.45 -13.66
C HIS A 332 -4.95 14.43 -14.78
N VAL A 333 -4.26 15.58 -14.85
CA VAL A 333 -4.42 16.55 -15.94
C VAL A 333 -4.17 15.85 -17.28
N MET A 334 -3.01 15.22 -17.45
CA MET A 334 -2.63 14.55 -18.69
C MET A 334 -3.55 13.37 -19.03
N GLN A 335 -4.00 12.58 -18.05
CA GLN A 335 -4.94 11.48 -18.28
C GLN A 335 -6.27 11.99 -18.90
N LYS A 336 -6.80 13.10 -18.37
CA LYS A 336 -8.03 13.71 -18.88
C LYS A 336 -7.80 14.41 -20.22
N VAL A 337 -6.65 15.06 -20.41
CA VAL A 337 -6.26 15.66 -21.68
C VAL A 337 -6.13 14.60 -22.78
N TYR A 338 -5.43 13.49 -22.54
CA TYR A 338 -5.29 12.39 -23.51
C TYR A 338 -6.65 11.84 -23.96
N THR A 339 -7.60 11.78 -23.03
CA THR A 339 -8.99 11.39 -23.34
C THR A 339 -9.65 12.43 -24.26
N ALA A 340 -9.52 13.72 -23.94
CA ALA A 340 -10.12 14.81 -24.70
C ALA A 340 -9.53 14.96 -26.12
N ILE A 341 -8.23 14.73 -26.29
CA ILE A 341 -7.56 14.84 -27.59
C ILE A 341 -7.57 13.54 -28.39
N LYS A 342 -8.23 12.47 -27.91
CA LYS A 342 -8.17 11.12 -28.51
C LYS A 342 -8.52 11.11 -30.01
N ALA A 343 -9.46 11.96 -30.43
CA ALA A 343 -9.92 12.04 -31.81
C ALA A 343 -9.01 12.86 -32.75
N PHE A 344 -8.04 13.63 -32.20
CA PHE A 344 -7.20 14.50 -33.03
C PHE A 344 -6.10 13.74 -33.78
N PRO A 345 -5.58 14.30 -34.89
CA PRO A 345 -4.40 13.75 -35.56
C PRO A 345 -3.19 13.62 -34.62
N SER A 346 -2.31 12.67 -34.91
CA SER A 346 -1.14 12.38 -34.07
C SER A 346 -0.22 13.59 -33.87
N ASP A 347 0.02 14.37 -34.92
CA ASP A 347 0.88 15.56 -34.85
C ASP A 347 0.27 16.65 -33.97
N THR A 348 -1.05 16.87 -34.09
CA THR A 348 -1.79 17.79 -33.23
C THR A 348 -1.73 17.37 -31.77
N LYS A 349 -1.92 16.07 -31.49
CA LYS A 349 -1.79 15.53 -30.13
C LYS A 349 -0.38 15.78 -29.58
N ALA A 350 0.65 15.53 -30.38
CA ALA A 350 2.04 15.71 -29.98
C ALA A 350 2.33 17.18 -29.63
N ILE A 351 1.86 18.13 -30.44
CA ILE A 351 2.01 19.58 -30.19
C ILE A 351 1.29 19.99 -28.91
N ILE A 352 0.02 19.59 -28.73
CA ILE A 352 -0.76 19.92 -27.52
C ILE A 352 -0.06 19.39 -26.27
N VAL A 353 0.36 18.12 -26.30
CA VAL A 353 1.06 17.51 -25.18
C VAL A 353 2.37 18.24 -24.90
N ARG A 354 3.15 18.54 -25.94
CA ARG A 354 4.41 19.27 -25.81
C ARG A 354 4.22 20.62 -25.12
N ASP A 355 3.28 21.43 -25.58
CA ASP A 355 2.98 22.76 -25.03
C ASP A 355 2.54 22.69 -23.55
N LEU A 356 1.77 21.66 -23.18
CA LEU A 356 1.36 21.45 -21.78
C LEU A 356 2.55 21.10 -20.88
N TYR A 357 3.50 20.31 -21.37
CA TYR A 357 4.74 20.03 -20.64
C TYR A 357 5.63 21.27 -20.54
N ASP A 358 5.69 22.09 -21.59
CA ASP A 358 6.44 23.36 -21.56
C ASP A 358 5.86 24.30 -20.49
N MET A 359 4.53 24.45 -20.44
CA MET A 359 3.85 25.20 -19.37
C MET A 359 4.06 24.59 -17.98
N HIS A 360 4.06 23.26 -17.85
CA HIS A 360 4.31 22.58 -16.57
C HIS A 360 5.72 22.86 -16.02
N PHE A 361 6.69 23.11 -16.90
CA PHE A 361 8.09 23.44 -16.56
C PHE A 361 8.40 24.94 -16.59
N ALA A 362 7.38 25.81 -16.69
CA ALA A 362 7.57 27.26 -16.66
C ALA A 362 8.37 27.69 -15.42
N ARG A 363 9.35 28.58 -15.60
CA ARG A 363 10.22 29.05 -14.52
C ARG A 363 9.67 30.25 -13.78
N SER A 364 8.68 30.91 -14.37
CA SER A 364 8.08 32.12 -13.82
C SER A 364 6.62 32.27 -14.22
N HIS A 365 5.90 33.08 -13.45
CA HIS A 365 4.52 33.44 -13.77
C HIS A 365 4.38 34.14 -15.12
N THR A 366 5.32 35.03 -15.43
CA THR A 366 5.36 35.74 -16.71
C THR A 366 5.54 34.78 -17.88
N GLU A 367 6.43 33.79 -17.75
CA GLU A 367 6.67 32.79 -18.79
C GLU A 367 5.45 31.87 -18.97
N PHE A 368 4.86 31.41 -17.86
CA PHE A 368 3.63 30.61 -17.90
C PHE A 368 2.49 31.34 -18.61
N VAL A 369 2.26 32.61 -18.27
CA VAL A 369 1.19 33.43 -18.86
C VAL A 369 1.42 33.63 -20.36
N ALA A 370 2.66 33.89 -20.78
CA ALA A 370 3.02 34.03 -22.19
C ALA A 370 2.77 32.74 -22.97
N MET A 371 3.32 31.61 -22.50
CA MET A 371 3.12 30.28 -23.11
C MET A 371 1.63 29.92 -23.21
N ARG A 372 0.86 30.17 -22.15
CA ARG A 372 -0.60 29.96 -22.12
C ARG A 372 -1.31 30.80 -23.17
N GLY A 373 -0.94 32.08 -23.30
CA GLY A 373 -1.51 33.00 -24.28
C GLY A 373 -1.30 32.51 -25.71
N ASP A 374 -0.07 32.16 -26.05
CA ASP A 374 0.30 31.66 -27.37
C ASP A 374 -0.34 30.32 -27.69
N PHE A 375 -0.35 29.39 -26.72
CA PHE A 375 -1.02 28.10 -26.84
C PHE A 375 -2.52 28.26 -27.15
N LEU A 376 -3.23 29.06 -26.36
CA LEU A 376 -4.67 29.28 -26.56
C LEU A 376 -4.98 30.03 -27.84
N LYS A 377 -4.11 30.94 -28.29
CA LYS A 377 -4.24 31.59 -29.59
C LYS A 377 -4.19 30.55 -30.71
N ARG A 378 -3.13 29.72 -30.75
CA ARG A 378 -2.98 28.64 -31.76
C ARG A 378 -4.18 27.69 -31.79
N LEU A 379 -4.70 27.30 -30.63
CA LEU A 379 -5.87 26.42 -30.58
C LEU A 379 -7.16 27.09 -31.07
N ARG A 380 -7.35 28.40 -30.86
CA ARG A 380 -8.56 29.11 -31.29
C ARG A 380 -8.56 29.41 -32.80
N ASP A 381 -7.38 29.56 -33.39
CA ASP A 381 -7.20 29.79 -34.82
C ASP A 381 -7.64 28.58 -35.66
N VAL A 382 -7.56 27.37 -35.10
CA VAL A 382 -8.02 26.13 -35.73
C VAL A 382 -9.46 25.82 -35.31
N ARG A 383 -10.40 25.79 -36.27
CA ARG A 383 -11.84 25.62 -36.00
C ARG A 383 -12.15 24.36 -35.20
N GLU A 384 -11.49 23.26 -35.52
CA GLU A 384 -11.66 21.93 -34.93
C GLU A 384 -11.18 21.86 -33.47
N LEU A 385 -10.30 22.79 -33.06
CA LEU A 385 -9.69 22.80 -31.72
C LEU A 385 -10.36 23.80 -30.77
N ARG A 386 -11.31 24.62 -31.23
CA ARG A 386 -11.95 25.67 -30.41
C ARG A 386 -12.67 25.13 -29.17
N SER A 387 -13.41 24.03 -29.31
CA SER A 387 -14.09 23.40 -28.17
C SER A 387 -13.10 22.86 -27.15
N PHE A 388 -12.00 22.26 -27.63
CA PHE A 388 -10.90 21.84 -26.78
C PHE A 388 -10.20 23.03 -26.11
N ALA A 389 -10.01 24.15 -26.82
CA ALA A 389 -9.45 25.38 -26.27
C ALA A 389 -10.30 25.93 -25.10
N GLN A 390 -11.63 25.91 -25.23
CA GLN A 390 -12.54 26.29 -24.16
C GLN A 390 -12.43 25.33 -22.96
N TYR A 391 -12.43 24.02 -23.22
CA TYR A 391 -12.27 22.98 -22.20
C TYR A 391 -10.95 23.11 -21.43
N ILE A 392 -9.80 23.16 -22.13
CA ILE A 392 -8.48 23.21 -21.50
C ILE A 392 -8.30 24.52 -20.73
N ASN A 393 -8.79 25.64 -21.28
CA ASN A 393 -8.71 26.93 -20.61
C ASN A 393 -9.54 26.95 -19.32
N GLY A 394 -10.82 26.59 -19.42
CA GLY A 394 -11.77 26.69 -18.31
C GLY A 394 -11.48 25.71 -17.19
N GLN A 395 -11.04 24.49 -17.50
CA GLN A 395 -10.86 23.46 -16.48
C GLN A 395 -9.43 23.43 -15.93
N TRP A 396 -8.42 23.54 -16.79
CA TRP A 396 -7.03 23.19 -16.43
C TRP A 396 -6.07 24.38 -16.43
N LEU A 397 -6.34 25.50 -17.11
CA LEU A 397 -5.42 26.64 -17.16
C LEU A 397 -5.87 27.85 -16.33
N THR A 398 -7.17 27.94 -16.05
CA THR A 398 -7.76 29.04 -15.25
C THR A 398 -8.77 28.56 -14.21
N GLY A 399 -9.20 27.29 -14.29
CA GLY A 399 -10.15 26.71 -13.36
C GLY A 399 -9.55 26.27 -12.03
N ARG A 400 -10.36 25.55 -11.25
CA ARG A 400 -10.02 25.01 -9.93
C ARG A 400 -8.80 24.08 -9.93
N TYR A 401 -8.50 23.45 -11.07
CA TYR A 401 -7.42 22.47 -11.23
C TYR A 401 -6.21 23.04 -11.99
N SER A 402 -6.00 24.37 -11.94
CA SER A 402 -4.91 25.07 -12.65
C SER A 402 -3.57 25.13 -11.93
N THR A 403 -3.55 24.75 -10.66
CA THR A 403 -2.39 24.75 -9.78
C THR A 403 -1.54 23.48 -9.97
N TRP A 404 -1.03 23.27 -11.18
CA TRP A 404 -0.24 22.07 -11.50
C TRP A 404 1.04 22.01 -10.65
N GLN A 405 1.30 20.86 -10.04
CA GLN A 405 2.57 20.60 -9.34
C GLN A 405 3.80 20.89 -10.24
N LEU A 406 5.00 20.92 -9.65
CA LEU A 406 6.26 21.37 -10.28
C LEU A 406 6.31 22.89 -10.46
N TYR A 407 5.40 23.50 -11.24
CA TYR A 407 5.36 24.96 -11.39
C TYR A 407 4.94 25.67 -10.08
N TRP A 408 3.97 25.10 -9.35
CA TRP A 408 3.45 25.68 -8.10
C TRP A 408 4.14 25.16 -6.82
N THR A 409 5.21 24.39 -6.94
CA THR A 409 5.96 23.82 -5.80
C THR A 409 7.45 24.15 -5.90
N PRO A 410 8.19 24.22 -4.78
CA PRO A 410 9.64 24.33 -4.84
C PRO A 410 10.28 23.17 -5.61
N THR A 411 11.49 23.41 -6.12
CA THR A 411 12.31 22.41 -6.81
C THR A 411 12.53 21.16 -5.94
N GLY A 412 12.37 19.98 -6.54
CA GLY A 412 12.65 18.67 -5.92
C GLY A 412 11.41 17.87 -5.51
N PHE A 413 10.28 18.53 -5.29
CA PHE A 413 9.03 17.85 -4.96
C PHE A 413 8.49 16.99 -6.11
N ALA A 414 7.56 16.09 -5.78
CA ALA A 414 7.00 15.19 -6.76
C ALA A 414 6.22 15.93 -7.84
N SER A 415 6.50 15.62 -9.10
CA SER A 415 5.80 16.17 -10.27
C SER A 415 4.62 15.32 -10.73
N THR A 416 4.20 14.33 -9.92
CA THR A 416 3.04 13.41 -10.03
C THR A 416 2.58 13.00 -8.63
N ASN A 417 1.36 12.47 -8.48
CA ASN A 417 0.88 11.83 -7.23
C ASN A 417 1.60 10.51 -6.90
N ASN A 418 2.70 10.21 -7.61
CA ASN A 418 3.44 8.96 -7.53
C ASN A 418 3.83 8.55 -6.09
N PRO A 419 4.15 9.45 -5.13
CA PRO A 419 4.47 9.02 -3.77
C PRO A 419 3.31 8.28 -3.08
N VAL A 420 2.09 8.85 -3.12
CA VAL A 420 0.92 8.24 -2.47
C VAL A 420 0.37 7.07 -3.27
N GLU A 421 0.39 7.12 -4.61
CA GLU A 421 0.01 5.97 -5.44
C GLU A 421 0.93 4.76 -5.23
N THR A 422 2.24 5.00 -5.10
CA THR A 422 3.22 3.95 -4.78
C THR A 422 2.91 3.33 -3.43
N PHE A 423 2.57 4.16 -2.43
CA PHE A 423 2.14 3.65 -1.14
C PHE A 423 0.83 2.86 -1.24
N ASN A 424 -0.16 3.31 -2.01
CA ASN A 424 -1.40 2.57 -2.25
C ASN A 424 -1.14 1.21 -2.89
N ALA A 425 -0.17 1.12 -3.80
CA ALA A 425 0.24 -0.15 -4.39
C ALA A 425 0.89 -1.07 -3.35
N VAL A 426 1.71 -0.52 -2.43
CA VAL A 426 2.29 -1.25 -1.28
C VAL A 426 1.20 -1.73 -0.33
N LEU A 427 0.25 -0.87 0.04
CA LEU A 427 -0.89 -1.22 0.89
C LEU A 427 -1.70 -2.37 0.29
N LYS A 428 -1.95 -2.30 -1.03
CA LYS A 428 -2.64 -3.37 -1.76
C LYS A 428 -1.81 -4.64 -1.83
N ARG A 429 -0.50 -4.54 -2.09
CA ARG A 429 0.38 -5.70 -2.28
C ARG A 429 0.65 -6.45 -0.97
N ASP A 430 0.96 -5.73 0.10
CA ASP A 430 1.56 -6.30 1.31
C ASP A 430 0.53 -6.60 2.40
N TYR A 431 -0.51 -5.75 2.53
CA TYR A 431 -1.49 -5.88 3.61
C TYR A 431 -2.78 -6.56 3.14
N THR A 432 -3.33 -6.14 2.00
CA THR A 432 -4.57 -6.77 1.49
C THR A 432 -4.32 -7.88 0.47
N LEU A 433 -3.07 -8.09 0.05
CA LEU A 433 -2.68 -9.08 -0.97
C LEU A 433 -3.51 -8.97 -2.27
N ARG A 434 -3.90 -7.74 -2.63
CA ARG A 434 -4.80 -7.37 -3.73
C ARG A 434 -6.17 -8.04 -3.65
N ARG A 435 -6.64 -8.32 -2.43
CA ARG A 435 -7.96 -8.90 -2.15
C ARG A 435 -8.85 -7.87 -1.47
N ARG A 436 -10.15 -8.00 -1.73
CA ARG A 436 -11.17 -7.33 -0.93
C ARG A 436 -11.31 -8.08 0.39
N LEU A 437 -11.25 -7.35 1.49
CA LEU A 437 -11.40 -7.86 2.85
C LEU A 437 -12.78 -7.49 3.42
N LYS A 438 -13.21 -8.21 4.45
CA LYS A 438 -14.31 -7.75 5.30
C LYS A 438 -13.82 -6.65 6.22
N MET A 439 -14.73 -5.81 6.70
CA MET A 439 -14.36 -4.58 7.37
C MET A 439 -13.50 -4.78 8.61
N GLY A 440 -13.84 -5.75 9.48
CA GLY A 440 -13.03 -5.99 10.68
C GLY A 440 -11.63 -6.51 10.36
N ALA A 441 -11.47 -7.24 9.25
CA ALA A 441 -10.15 -7.67 8.77
C ALA A 441 -9.37 -6.50 8.17
N LEU A 442 -10.04 -5.62 7.41
CA LEU A 442 -9.42 -4.43 6.86
C LEU A 442 -8.92 -3.51 7.97
N LEU A 443 -9.73 -3.25 9.00
CA LEU A 443 -9.33 -2.47 10.17
C LEU A 443 -8.07 -3.04 10.84
N GLN A 444 -8.00 -4.36 10.99
CA GLN A 444 -6.81 -5.02 11.53
C GLN A 444 -5.57 -4.82 10.64
N GLU A 445 -5.70 -4.98 9.31
CA GLU A 445 -4.58 -4.78 8.39
C GLU A 445 -4.12 -3.33 8.32
N LEU A 446 -5.04 -2.36 8.36
CA LEU A 446 -4.68 -0.94 8.44
C LEU A 446 -3.98 -0.62 9.76
N SER A 447 -4.44 -1.20 10.88
CA SER A 447 -3.76 -1.09 12.17
C SER A 447 -2.35 -1.68 12.15
N ASN A 448 -2.16 -2.86 11.55
CA ASN A 448 -0.85 -3.48 11.37
C ASN A 448 0.06 -2.56 10.54
N CYS A 449 -0.46 -2.01 9.45
CA CYS A 449 0.27 -1.04 8.62
C CYS A 449 0.70 0.20 9.42
N CYS A 450 -0.19 0.77 10.24
CA CYS A 450 0.17 1.88 11.11
C CYS A 450 1.31 1.50 12.07
N LYS A 451 1.27 0.29 12.66
CA LYS A 451 2.31 -0.20 13.57
C LYS A 451 3.66 -0.33 12.85
N ASP A 452 3.69 -1.03 11.71
CA ASP A 452 4.91 -1.25 10.94
C ASP A 452 5.52 0.06 10.45
N LYS A 453 4.68 0.99 9.98
CA LYS A 453 5.12 2.30 9.49
C LYS A 453 5.56 3.22 10.63
N SER A 454 5.10 2.98 11.86
CA SER A 454 5.57 3.71 13.05
C SER A 454 6.93 3.20 13.53
N ALA A 455 7.19 1.90 13.38
CA ALA A 455 8.47 1.29 13.72
C ALA A 455 9.57 1.52 12.65
N SER A 456 9.20 1.96 11.45
CA SER A 456 10.14 2.18 10.36
C SER A 456 10.84 3.54 10.47
N GLU A 457 12.18 3.52 10.53
CA GLU A 457 13.07 4.69 10.51
C GLU A 457 13.27 5.25 9.08
N ARG A 458 12.18 5.55 8.37
CA ARG A 458 12.32 6.24 7.08
C ARG A 458 12.67 7.70 7.33
N PHE A 459 13.91 8.09 7.00
CA PHE A 459 14.35 9.47 7.08
C PHE A 459 13.54 10.39 6.17
N PHE A 460 13.16 11.55 6.69
CA PHE A 460 12.51 12.61 5.92
C PHE A 460 13.57 13.54 5.34
N SER A 461 13.72 13.57 4.01
CA SER A 461 14.77 14.33 3.35
C SER A 461 14.36 15.77 3.04
N LEU A 462 15.03 16.74 3.65
CA LEU A 462 14.88 18.16 3.30
C LEU A 462 15.64 18.54 2.02
N GLU A 463 16.60 17.71 1.63
CA GLU A 463 17.37 17.86 0.40
C GLU A 463 16.92 16.85 -0.68
N VAL A 464 17.34 17.11 -1.91
CA VAL A 464 17.11 16.21 -3.04
C VAL A 464 18.18 15.11 -3.05
N VAL A 465 17.74 13.86 -2.91
CA VAL A 465 18.59 12.67 -3.05
C VAL A 465 18.40 12.11 -4.47
N PRO A 466 19.50 11.92 -5.24
CA PRO A 466 19.43 11.31 -6.56
C PRO A 466 18.86 9.90 -6.50
N ALA A 467 17.82 9.62 -7.30
CA ALA A 467 17.27 8.28 -7.40
C ALA A 467 18.26 7.32 -8.07
N GLN A 468 18.29 6.06 -7.63
CA GLN A 468 19.19 5.05 -8.23
C GLN A 468 18.98 4.86 -9.73
N THR A 469 17.75 5.08 -10.22
CA THR A 469 17.41 5.06 -11.65
C THR A 469 18.11 6.18 -12.42
N LEU A 470 18.16 7.39 -11.86
CA LEU A 470 18.87 8.53 -12.45
C LEU A 470 20.39 8.30 -12.44
N ILE A 471 20.93 7.78 -11.33
CA ILE A 471 22.36 7.41 -11.22
C ILE A 471 22.74 6.38 -12.29
N ARG A 472 21.91 5.36 -12.49
CA ARG A 472 22.10 4.34 -13.53
C ARG A 472 22.00 4.93 -14.94
N ARG A 473 21.02 5.82 -15.19
CA ARG A 473 20.88 6.54 -16.47
C ARG A 473 22.15 7.30 -16.85
N VAL A 474 22.76 8.01 -15.90
CA VAL A 474 24.04 8.73 -16.14
C VAL A 474 25.12 7.76 -16.60
N SER A 475 25.26 6.59 -15.96
CA SER A 475 26.24 5.58 -16.37
C SER A 475 26.00 5.09 -17.79
N GLU A 476 24.74 4.87 -18.18
CA GLU A 476 24.39 4.41 -19.52
C GLU A 476 24.60 5.50 -20.58
N MET A 477 24.24 6.75 -20.29
CA MET A 477 24.49 7.88 -21.17
C MET A 477 26.00 8.12 -21.39
N ILE A 478 26.83 7.95 -20.36
CA ILE A 478 28.29 8.00 -20.49
C ILE A 478 28.78 6.89 -21.42
N ARG A 479 28.32 5.65 -21.20
CA ARG A 479 28.68 4.48 -22.02
C ARG A 479 28.32 4.68 -23.50
N GLU A 480 27.17 5.30 -23.77
CA GLU A 480 26.69 5.62 -25.12
C GLU A 480 27.25 6.93 -25.69
N LYS A 481 28.15 7.60 -24.97
CA LYS A 481 28.76 8.89 -25.36
C LYS A 481 27.73 10.00 -25.61
N LEU A 482 26.67 10.01 -24.81
CA LEU A 482 25.60 11.01 -24.84
C LEU A 482 25.81 12.14 -23.82
N LEU A 483 26.83 12.03 -22.96
CA LEU A 483 27.26 13.07 -22.01
C LEU A 483 28.76 13.27 -22.13
N TYR A 484 29.20 14.52 -22.21
CA TYR A 484 30.61 14.88 -22.29
C TYR A 484 30.87 16.27 -21.72
N GLU A 485 32.11 16.50 -21.29
CA GLU A 485 32.58 17.83 -20.88
C GLU A 485 32.66 18.74 -22.13
N GLY A 486 32.02 19.90 -22.06
CA GLY A 486 32.11 20.93 -23.09
C GLY A 486 33.48 21.61 -23.07
N GLY A 487 33.96 22.02 -24.25
CA GLY A 487 35.25 22.70 -24.35
C GLY A 487 35.30 23.98 -23.51
N ARG A 488 36.43 24.21 -22.83
CA ARG A 488 36.72 25.48 -22.15
C ARG A 488 36.97 26.54 -23.23
N HIS A 489 36.15 27.58 -23.32
CA HIS A 489 36.44 28.68 -24.23
C HIS A 489 37.69 29.43 -23.74
N GLN A 490 38.59 29.79 -24.66
CA GLN A 490 39.71 30.70 -24.42
C GLN A 490 39.14 32.07 -23.99
N GLY A 491 39.04 32.29 -22.68
CA GLY A 491 38.44 33.48 -22.08
C GLY A 491 37.59 33.20 -20.84
N ASP A 492 37.14 31.96 -20.64
CA ASP A 492 36.51 31.55 -19.38
C ASP A 492 37.61 31.53 -18.29
N ILE A 493 37.57 32.51 -17.38
CA ILE A 493 38.31 32.44 -16.12
C ILE A 493 37.96 31.08 -15.53
N ALA A 494 38.96 30.27 -15.19
CA ALA A 494 38.78 29.01 -14.47
C ALA A 494 38.15 29.32 -13.10
N SER A 495 36.83 29.53 -13.08
CA SER A 495 36.09 29.68 -11.83
C SER A 495 36.02 28.28 -11.23
N ALA A 496 36.70 28.11 -10.10
CA ALA A 496 36.63 26.89 -9.33
C ALA A 496 35.15 26.48 -9.18
N GLY A 497 34.84 25.21 -9.50
CA GLY A 497 33.50 24.65 -9.36
C GLY A 497 32.56 24.76 -10.57
N HIS A 498 32.90 25.46 -11.67
CA HIS A 498 32.04 25.50 -12.86
C HIS A 498 32.53 24.56 -13.98
N ILE A 499 31.63 23.75 -14.53
CA ILE A 499 31.89 22.85 -15.66
C ILE A 499 30.77 22.97 -16.70
N ARG A 500 31.12 22.88 -17.98
CA ARG A 500 30.14 22.77 -19.06
C ARG A 500 29.92 21.30 -19.38
N VAL A 501 28.66 20.87 -19.44
CA VAL A 501 28.30 19.51 -19.81
C VAL A 501 27.37 19.55 -21.01
N ILE A 502 27.78 18.89 -22.08
CA ILE A 502 26.94 18.74 -23.26
C ILE A 502 26.20 17.41 -23.17
N SER A 503 24.90 17.46 -23.47
CA SER A 503 24.04 16.30 -23.51
C SER A 503 23.40 16.11 -24.88
N TYR A 504 23.31 14.86 -25.30
CA TYR A 504 22.56 14.44 -26.48
C TYR A 504 21.37 13.57 -26.08
N PRO A 505 20.25 13.65 -26.83
CA PRO A 505 19.10 12.79 -26.60
C PRO A 505 19.47 11.31 -26.83
N ALA A 506 18.96 10.43 -25.97
CA ALA A 506 19.11 8.99 -26.17
C ALA A 506 18.27 8.51 -27.36
N LYS A 507 18.71 7.42 -28.02
CA LYS A 507 17.95 6.79 -29.12
C LYS A 507 16.58 6.37 -28.63
N ARG A 508 15.54 6.48 -29.47
CA ARG A 508 14.16 6.10 -29.11
C ARG A 508 13.93 4.60 -29.32
N ILE A 509 13.25 3.94 -28.39
CA ILE A 509 12.77 2.56 -28.50
C ILE A 509 11.25 2.55 -28.25
N ASN A 510 10.50 1.81 -29.07
CA ASN A 510 9.08 1.60 -28.83
C ASN A 510 8.90 0.50 -27.78
N VAL A 511 8.14 0.78 -26.72
CA VAL A 511 7.89 -0.17 -25.63
C VAL A 511 6.43 -0.65 -25.66
N SER A 512 6.27 -1.95 -25.81
CA SER A 512 5.00 -2.70 -25.77
C SER A 512 4.63 -2.95 -24.29
N PRO A 513 3.36 -2.80 -23.85
CA PRO A 513 2.12 -3.03 -24.61
C PRO A 513 1.39 -1.77 -25.09
N ASN A 514 1.90 -0.57 -24.81
CA ASN A 514 1.15 0.67 -25.01
C ASN A 514 1.52 1.47 -26.27
N ASN A 515 2.37 0.93 -27.16
CA ASN A 515 2.92 1.63 -28.34
C ASN A 515 3.40 3.06 -28.01
N ARG A 516 4.07 3.21 -26.86
CA ARG A 516 4.72 4.47 -26.49
C ARG A 516 6.14 4.45 -27.02
N SER A 517 6.55 5.54 -27.65
CA SER A 517 7.96 5.81 -27.88
C SER A 517 8.55 6.20 -26.53
N GLU A 518 9.55 5.46 -26.08
CA GLU A 518 10.33 5.72 -24.87
C GLU A 518 11.80 5.89 -25.28
N GLU A 519 12.64 6.42 -24.38
CA GLU A 519 14.07 6.43 -24.65
C GLU A 519 14.66 5.02 -24.47
N GLY A 520 15.63 4.68 -25.30
CA GLY A 520 16.20 3.35 -25.47
C GLY A 520 17.16 2.91 -24.37
N ILE A 521 17.38 3.77 -23.40
CA ILE A 521 18.06 3.44 -22.16
C ILE A 521 17.02 2.71 -21.28
N ALA A 522 17.16 1.39 -21.15
CA ALA A 522 16.18 0.49 -20.51
C ALA A 522 15.81 0.90 -19.07
N VAL A 523 16.69 1.60 -18.37
CA VAL A 523 16.45 2.14 -17.02
C VAL A 523 15.42 3.29 -17.02
N THR A 524 15.08 3.84 -18.20
CA THR A 524 14.17 4.99 -18.39
C THR A 524 12.90 4.70 -19.17
N ALA A 525 12.53 3.43 -19.33
CA ALA A 525 11.18 3.03 -19.78
C ALA A 525 10.03 3.61 -18.91
N GLN A 526 10.36 4.25 -17.78
CA GLN A 526 9.41 4.94 -16.90
C GLN A 526 9.40 6.47 -17.07
N MET A 527 10.40 7.09 -17.72
CA MET A 527 10.38 8.54 -18.00
C MET A 527 9.75 8.79 -19.37
N GLY A 528 8.60 9.49 -19.39
CA GLY A 528 7.98 9.91 -20.63
C GLY A 528 8.90 10.84 -21.45
N VAL A 529 8.81 10.77 -22.78
CA VAL A 529 9.66 11.53 -23.73
C VAL A 529 9.73 13.03 -23.41
N ASN A 530 8.62 13.63 -22.97
CA ASN A 530 8.59 15.06 -22.64
C ASN A 530 9.39 15.41 -21.38
N TYR A 531 9.55 14.50 -20.43
CA TYR A 531 10.43 14.71 -19.28
C TYR A 531 11.89 14.60 -19.69
N ALA A 532 12.26 13.60 -20.48
CA ALA A 532 13.63 13.46 -20.97
C ALA A 532 14.06 14.66 -21.84
N ARG A 533 13.12 15.21 -22.64
CA ARG A 533 13.31 16.44 -23.42
C ARG A 533 13.82 17.62 -22.56
N MET A 534 13.37 17.73 -21.32
CA MET A 534 13.78 18.80 -20.40
C MET A 534 15.27 18.74 -19.99
N GLU A 535 15.99 17.67 -20.33
CA GLU A 535 17.43 17.54 -20.13
C GLU A 535 18.26 18.20 -21.24
N PHE A 536 17.73 18.36 -22.46
CA PHE A 536 18.52 18.84 -23.61
C PHE A 536 17.87 19.96 -24.43
N GLU A 537 16.57 20.17 -24.31
CA GLU A 537 15.89 21.25 -25.01
C GLU A 537 16.32 22.62 -24.47
N GLY A 538 16.65 23.54 -25.38
CA GLY A 538 17.19 24.86 -25.01
C GLY A 538 18.65 24.84 -24.55
N GLN A 539 19.38 23.74 -24.73
CA GLN A 539 20.80 23.66 -24.37
C GLN A 539 21.61 24.74 -25.11
N PRO A 540 22.37 25.59 -24.38
CA PRO A 540 23.23 26.60 -24.99
C PRO A 540 24.34 26.03 -25.86
N TYR A 541 24.89 26.86 -26.74
CA TYR A 541 26.11 26.54 -27.46
C TYR A 541 27.26 26.26 -26.47
N GLY A 542 27.92 25.11 -26.62
CA GLY A 542 28.96 24.65 -25.70
C GLY A 542 28.45 23.88 -24.46
N GLY A 543 27.15 23.68 -24.30
CA GLY A 543 26.56 22.84 -23.26
C GLY A 543 25.95 23.59 -22.08
N TRP A 544 25.39 22.83 -21.14
CA TRP A 544 24.82 23.36 -19.90
C TRP A 544 25.92 23.80 -18.95
N VAL A 545 25.80 24.99 -18.37
CA VAL A 545 26.66 25.43 -17.27
C VAL A 545 26.20 24.76 -15.98
N ILE A 546 27.13 24.09 -15.32
CA ILE A 546 26.95 23.41 -14.04
C ILE A 546 27.79 24.11 -12.98
N ASP A 547 27.17 24.50 -11.88
CA ASP A 547 27.85 24.87 -10.65
C ASP A 547 27.93 23.60 -9.79
N ALA A 548 29.09 22.95 -9.80
CA ALA A 548 29.33 21.70 -9.11
C ALA A 548 29.43 21.87 -7.58
N THR A 549 29.74 23.07 -7.10
CA THR A 549 29.75 23.37 -5.66
C THR A 549 28.32 23.47 -5.12
N ARG A 550 27.41 24.10 -5.86
CA ARG A 550 25.99 24.23 -5.49
C ARG A 550 25.11 23.10 -6.01
N MET A 551 25.70 22.14 -6.72
CA MET A 551 24.98 21.04 -7.38
C MET A 551 23.83 21.54 -8.27
N TRP A 552 24.09 22.61 -9.03
CA TRP A 552 23.10 23.36 -9.78
C TRP A 552 23.32 23.26 -11.30
N CYS A 553 22.24 23.19 -12.07
CA CYS A 553 22.27 23.14 -13.52
C CYS A 553 21.20 24.03 -14.16
N GLN A 554 21.53 24.62 -15.29
CA GLN A 554 20.64 25.46 -16.08
C GLN A 554 19.49 24.72 -16.79
N CYS A 555 19.47 23.38 -16.84
CA CYS A 555 18.46 22.65 -17.61
C CYS A 555 17.08 22.64 -16.92
N ASN A 556 16.00 22.50 -17.71
CA ASN A 556 14.63 22.47 -17.19
C ASN A 556 14.39 21.27 -16.27
N TYR A 557 15.05 20.14 -16.52
CA TYR A 557 14.95 18.97 -15.67
C TYR A 557 15.46 19.25 -14.25
N TRP A 558 16.63 19.91 -14.13
CA TRP A 558 17.15 20.30 -12.83
C TRP A 558 16.22 21.29 -12.13
N PHE A 559 15.69 22.28 -12.84
CA PHE A 559 14.75 23.25 -12.28
C PHE A 559 13.55 22.58 -11.61
N GLY A 560 12.97 21.55 -12.24
CA GLY A 560 11.84 20.82 -11.67
C GLY A 560 12.23 19.90 -10.50
N PHE A 561 13.35 19.19 -10.63
CA PHE A 561 13.65 18.05 -9.75
C PHE A 561 14.82 18.24 -8.80
N GLY A 562 15.56 19.34 -8.90
CA GLY A 562 16.74 19.67 -8.08
C GLY A 562 17.94 18.74 -8.29
N VAL A 563 17.86 17.87 -9.29
CA VAL A 563 18.91 16.95 -9.71
C VAL A 563 18.68 16.62 -11.18
N CYS A 564 19.75 16.47 -11.95
CA CYS A 564 19.70 16.04 -13.35
C CYS A 564 20.93 15.21 -13.72
N VAL A 565 20.92 14.65 -14.93
CA VAL A 565 22.05 13.85 -15.43
C VAL A 565 23.36 14.65 -15.52
N HIS A 566 23.30 15.96 -15.78
CA HIS A 566 24.48 16.81 -15.93
C HIS A 566 25.21 17.08 -14.62
N VAL A 567 24.47 17.36 -13.54
CA VAL A 567 25.05 17.56 -12.20
C VAL A 567 25.74 16.27 -11.74
N LEU A 568 25.08 15.13 -11.92
CA LEU A 568 25.64 13.84 -11.55
C LEU A 568 26.85 13.44 -12.41
N PHE A 569 26.86 13.82 -13.69
CA PHE A 569 28.02 13.64 -14.55
C PHE A 569 29.19 14.51 -14.06
N ALA A 570 28.95 15.81 -13.83
CA ALA A 570 29.94 16.75 -13.31
C ALA A 570 30.56 16.24 -12.01
N GLN A 571 29.75 15.74 -11.08
CA GLN A 571 30.21 15.16 -9.82
C GLN A 571 31.13 13.93 -10.01
N ARG A 572 30.88 13.10 -11.02
CA ARG A 572 31.76 11.95 -11.33
C ARG A 572 33.07 12.36 -11.98
N THR A 573 33.06 13.44 -12.75
CA THR A 573 34.25 13.97 -13.42
C THR A 573 35.16 14.73 -12.45
N LEU A 574 34.59 15.40 -11.45
CA LEU A 574 35.32 16.16 -10.44
C LEU A 574 35.65 15.27 -9.23
N GLU A 575 36.76 14.54 -9.31
CA GLU A 575 37.21 13.59 -8.26
C GLU A 575 37.51 14.22 -6.88
N TYR A 576 37.47 15.54 -6.78
CA TYR A 576 37.68 16.30 -5.55
C TYR A 576 36.38 16.77 -4.91
N LEU A 577 35.19 16.39 -5.39
CA LEU A 577 33.91 16.76 -4.78
C LEU A 577 33.13 15.52 -4.32
N ASP A 578 32.57 15.57 -3.11
CA ASP A 578 31.65 14.54 -2.61
C ASP A 578 30.21 14.72 -3.15
N CYS A 579 29.28 13.85 -2.72
CA CYS A 579 27.88 13.91 -3.13
C CYS A 579 27.09 15.12 -2.60
N ALA A 580 27.68 15.90 -1.71
CA ALA A 580 27.14 17.16 -1.22
C ALA A 580 27.84 18.39 -1.83
N GLY A 581 28.73 18.20 -2.81
CA GLY A 581 29.50 19.29 -3.43
C GLY A 581 30.63 19.83 -2.55
N ARG A 582 31.06 19.08 -1.53
CA ARG A 582 32.15 19.48 -0.63
C ARG A 582 33.48 18.96 -1.14
N GLU A 583 34.53 19.76 -0.99
CA GLU A 583 35.87 19.35 -1.38
C GLU A 583 36.39 18.17 -0.57
N ILE A 584 36.94 17.17 -1.27
CA ILE A 584 37.58 15.98 -0.74
C ILE A 584 38.94 15.76 -1.40
N LEU A 585 39.82 15.04 -0.71
CA LEU A 585 41.14 14.70 -1.25
C LEU A 585 41.01 13.70 -2.41
N VAL A 586 41.64 14.03 -3.54
CA VAL A 586 41.70 13.15 -4.72
C VAL A 586 42.60 11.94 -4.45
N THR A 587 42.14 10.76 -4.82
CA THR A 587 42.94 9.52 -4.68
C THR A 587 43.99 9.43 -5.79
N ARG A 588 45.28 9.56 -5.46
CA ARG A 588 46.41 9.50 -6.43
C ARG A 588 46.91 8.06 -6.75
N GLY A 589 46.12 7.03 -6.46
CA GLY A 589 46.46 5.64 -6.80
C GLY A 589 46.24 5.36 -8.29
N LYS A 590 47.10 4.55 -8.92
CA LYS A 590 46.92 4.10 -10.32
C LYS A 590 45.57 3.38 -10.46
N GLN A 591 44.53 4.07 -10.92
CA GLN A 591 43.30 3.44 -11.37
C GLN A 591 43.61 2.57 -12.60
N LYS A 592 43.29 1.28 -12.54
CA LYS A 592 43.25 0.42 -13.73
C LYS A 592 42.12 0.92 -14.63
N LYS A 593 42.46 1.74 -15.63
CA LYS A 593 41.55 2.03 -16.75
C LYS A 593 41.32 0.72 -17.51
N GLY A 594 40.16 0.11 -17.30
CA GLY A 594 39.63 -0.90 -18.20
C GLY A 594 38.86 -0.19 -19.32
N ALA A 595 39.50 -0.02 -20.47
CA ALA A 595 38.89 0.06 -21.80
C ALA A 595 40.01 0.27 -22.81
N ASP A 596 40.12 -0.66 -23.76
CA ASP A 596 40.91 -0.55 -24.97
C ASP A 596 40.67 0.79 -25.67
N ASP A 597 41.73 1.56 -25.85
CA ASP A 597 41.82 2.64 -26.82
C ASP A 597 42.59 2.10 -28.04
N PRO A 598 41.96 1.85 -29.20
CA PRO A 598 42.63 1.27 -30.37
C PRO A 598 43.51 2.27 -31.15
N LEU A 599 43.80 3.46 -30.62
CA LEU A 599 44.49 4.51 -31.36
C LEU A 599 45.67 5.15 -30.62
N VAL A 600 46.57 4.34 -30.05
CA VAL A 600 47.98 4.75 -29.88
C VAL A 600 48.90 3.56 -30.12
N ARG A 601 49.33 3.39 -31.37
CA ARG A 601 50.56 2.65 -31.67
C ARG A 601 51.73 3.63 -31.51
N ASP A 602 52.69 3.15 -30.73
CA ASP A 602 54.13 3.35 -30.82
C ASP A 602 54.82 4.27 -29.79
N GLY A 603 55.87 3.69 -29.18
CA GLY A 603 56.93 4.39 -28.48
C GLY A 603 56.69 4.89 -27.05
N GLN A 604 56.94 4.06 -26.03
CA GLN A 604 58.06 4.29 -25.09
C GLN A 604 58.12 3.24 -23.98
N ARG A 605 59.29 2.59 -23.92
CA ARG A 605 59.73 1.62 -22.93
C ARG A 605 59.67 2.19 -21.52
N GLY A 606 59.26 1.35 -20.56
CA GLY A 606 59.37 1.64 -19.14
C GLY A 606 60.83 1.90 -18.74
N GLY A 607 61.11 3.12 -18.33
CA GLY A 607 62.37 3.52 -17.70
C GLY A 607 62.19 3.56 -16.18
N ARG A 608 62.81 2.60 -15.49
CA ARG A 608 63.09 2.69 -14.05
C ARG A 608 64.19 3.76 -13.88
N PRO A 609 64.14 4.66 -12.88
CA PRO A 609 65.24 5.59 -12.62
C PRO A 609 66.52 4.79 -12.29
N LEU A 610 67.61 5.07 -13.01
CA LEU A 610 68.92 4.39 -12.86
C LEU A 610 69.79 4.96 -11.72
N GLY A 611 69.19 5.61 -10.72
CA GLY A 611 69.96 6.19 -9.61
C GLY A 611 69.14 6.32 -8.33
N VAL A 612 69.71 5.87 -7.22
CA VAL A 612 69.23 6.15 -5.87
C VAL A 612 69.64 7.58 -5.53
N GLY A 613 68.68 8.44 -5.19
CA GLY A 613 68.96 9.80 -4.73
C GLY A 613 69.63 9.82 -3.35
N PRO A 614 70.47 10.82 -3.04
CA PRO A 614 71.41 10.82 -1.91
C PRO A 614 70.76 11.01 -0.51
N ALA A 615 69.46 10.74 -0.36
CA ALA A 615 68.73 10.97 0.89
C ALA A 615 68.60 9.73 1.79
N LEU A 616 69.28 8.61 1.47
CA LEU A 616 69.22 7.35 2.24
C LEU A 616 70.60 6.72 2.51
N THR A 617 71.63 7.56 2.65
CA THR A 617 72.93 7.17 3.22
C THR A 617 73.28 8.16 4.32
N TYR A 618 72.83 7.86 5.54
CA TYR A 618 73.62 7.74 6.78
C TYR A 618 72.70 7.33 7.93
#